data_AF-A0A956JQ26-F1
#
_entry.id   AF-A0A956JQ26-F1
#
_cell.length_a   1.000
_cell.length_b   1.000
_cell.length_c   1.000
_cell.angle_alpha   90.00
_cell.angle_beta   90.00
_cell.angle_gamma   90.00
#
_symmetry.space_group_name_H-M   'P 1'
#
loop_
_entity.id
_entity.type
_entity.pdbx_description
1 polymer ?
#
loop_
_entity_poly.entity_id
_entity_poly.type
_entity_poly.pdbx_seq_one_letter_code
_entity_poly.pdbx_strand_id
1 'polypeptide(L)'
;MSARSYTAPLVALALPALVLALVAWRYSAPAPRPAASTPASAFSGERALAQLRALLGSTPRPHPVGSAESAAVRTRLVARLRALGLAPRV
;
A
#
# COMPACT_ATOMS: atom_id res chain seq x y z
N MET A 1 -13.70 -46.59 17.28
CA MET A 1 -13.47 -45.21 16.82
C MET A 1 -12.37 -45.26 15.77
N SER A 2 -12.71 -45.33 14.48
CA SER A 2 -11.72 -45.37 13.40
C SER A 2 -11.14 -43.97 13.19
N ALA A 3 -9.82 -43.83 13.36
CA ALA A 3 -9.11 -42.59 13.07
C ALA A 3 -9.23 -42.31 11.55
N ARG A 4 -9.92 -41.23 11.18
CA ARG A 4 -9.95 -40.79 9.78
C ARG A 4 -8.55 -40.35 9.38
N SER A 5 -7.99 -40.99 8.37
CA SER A 5 -6.71 -40.64 7.77
C SER A 5 -6.86 -39.33 6.98
N TYR A 6 -6.38 -38.21 7.54
CA TYR A 6 -6.40 -36.89 6.90
C TYR A 6 -5.25 -36.68 5.89
N THR A 7 -4.49 -37.71 5.56
CA THR A 7 -3.32 -37.61 4.66
C THR A 7 -3.70 -37.23 3.24
N ALA A 8 -4.78 -37.79 2.70
CA ALA A 8 -5.27 -37.49 1.36
C ALA A 8 -5.65 -36.01 1.14
N PRO A 9 -6.46 -35.36 2.01
CA PRO A 9 -6.76 -33.93 1.85
C PRO A 9 -5.54 -33.03 2.10
N LEU A 10 -4.61 -33.42 2.98
CA LEU A 10 -3.38 -32.67 3.22
C LEU A 10 -2.46 -32.65 2.00
N VAL A 11 -2.31 -33.78 1.32
CA VAL A 11 -1.54 -33.87 0.06
C VAL A 11 -2.24 -33.08 -1.05
N ALA A 12 -3.56 -33.14 -1.13
CA ALA A 12 -4.33 -32.37 -2.11
C ALA A 12 -4.18 -30.85 -1.94
N LEU A 13 -4.02 -30.37 -0.70
CA LEU A 13 -3.82 -28.94 -0.40
C LEU A 13 -2.37 -28.47 -0.54
N ALA A 14 -1.39 -29.38 -0.59
CA ALA A 14 0.02 -29.03 -0.66
C ALA A 14 0.38 -28.30 -1.97
N LEU A 15 -0.14 -28.77 -3.10
CA LEU A 15 0.11 -28.15 -4.40
C LEU A 15 -0.45 -26.71 -4.51
N PRO A 16 -1.74 -26.44 -4.20
CA PRO A 16 -2.24 -25.06 -4.23
C PRO A 16 -1.55 -24.15 -3.21
N ALA A 17 -1.22 -24.66 -2.01
CA ALA A 17 -0.46 -23.87 -1.04
C ALA A 17 0.94 -23.48 -1.56
N LEU A 18 1.63 -24.41 -2.23
CA LEU A 18 2.93 -24.13 -2.85
C LEU A 18 2.81 -23.11 -3.99
N VAL A 19 1.80 -23.25 -4.85
CA VAL A 19 1.53 -22.27 -5.92
C VAL A 19 1.26 -20.89 -5.32
N LEU A 20 0.43 -20.79 -4.28
CA LEU A 20 0.14 -19.53 -3.59
C LEU A 20 1.39 -18.92 -2.95
N ALA A 21 2.25 -19.73 -2.33
CA ALA A 21 3.51 -19.27 -1.75
C ALA A 21 4.47 -18.73 -2.82
N LEU A 22 4.59 -19.42 -3.95
CA LEU A 22 5.42 -18.98 -5.09
C LEU A 22 4.89 -17.68 -5.69
N VAL A 23 3.56 -17.57 -5.87
CA VAL A 23 2.91 -16.34 -6.34
C VAL A 23 3.16 -15.20 -5.34
N ALA A 24 2.93 -15.43 -4.04
CA ALA A 24 3.17 -14.41 -3.02
C ALA A 24 4.63 -13.94 -3.01
N TRP A 25 5.59 -14.86 -3.09
CA TRP A 25 7.01 -14.53 -3.18
C TRP A 25 7.33 -13.74 -4.45
N ARG A 26 6.80 -14.16 -5.61
CA ARG A 26 7.12 -13.54 -6.90
C ARG A 26 6.53 -12.15 -7.07
N TYR A 27 5.38 -11.89 -6.46
CA TYR A 27 4.66 -10.62 -6.52
C TYR A 27 4.81 -9.77 -5.25
N SER A 28 5.68 -10.17 -4.31
CA SER A 28 6.02 -9.34 -3.16
C SER A 28 6.72 -8.07 -3.62
N ALA A 29 6.19 -6.91 -3.22
CA ALA A 29 6.85 -5.64 -3.47
C ALA A 29 8.18 -5.57 -2.71
N PRO A 30 9.22 -4.92 -3.27
CA PRO A 30 10.44 -4.63 -2.51
C PRO A 30 10.12 -3.86 -1.23
N ALA A 31 10.86 -4.15 -0.16
CA ALA A 31 10.71 -3.41 1.09
C ALA A 31 10.96 -1.90 0.85
N PRO A 32 10.14 -1.02 1.45
CA PRO A 32 10.32 0.42 1.28
C PRO A 32 11.64 0.86 1.90
N ARG A 33 12.34 1.79 1.23
CA ARG A 33 13.57 2.36 1.77
C ARG A 33 13.29 3.17 3.05
N PRO A 34 13.99 2.88 4.16
CA PRO A 34 13.73 3.49 5.46
C PRO A 34 14.03 5.00 5.47
N ALA A 35 13.22 5.77 6.19
CA ALA A 35 13.34 7.22 6.23
C ALA A 35 14.63 7.69 6.91
N ALA A 36 15.04 7.00 7.98
CA ALA A 36 16.16 7.42 8.84
C ALA A 36 17.54 7.27 8.19
N SER A 37 17.74 6.23 7.38
CA SER A 37 19.03 5.96 6.72
C SER A 37 19.08 6.30 5.24
N THR A 38 17.96 6.76 4.65
CA THR A 38 17.94 7.23 3.26
C THR A 38 18.24 8.73 3.20
N PRO A 39 19.27 9.18 2.46
CA PRO A 39 19.59 10.60 2.28
C PRO A 39 18.38 11.44 1.84
N ALA A 40 18.36 12.72 2.20
CA ALA A 40 17.26 13.62 1.88
C ALA A 40 17.07 13.82 0.37
N SER A 41 18.17 13.81 -0.39
CA SER A 41 18.18 13.92 -1.86
C SER A 41 17.73 12.63 -2.57
N ALA A 42 17.64 11.50 -1.85
CA ALA A 42 17.20 10.23 -2.40
C ALA A 42 15.74 9.94 -2.04
N PHE A 43 15.07 9.13 -2.87
CA PHE A 43 13.71 8.69 -2.60
C PHE A 43 13.67 7.68 -1.45
N SER A 44 12.79 7.92 -0.47
CA SER A 44 12.45 6.98 0.62
C SER A 44 10.98 6.60 0.54
N GLY A 45 10.70 5.29 0.52
CA GLY A 45 9.34 4.76 0.48
C GLY A 45 8.56 5.08 1.77
N GLU A 46 9.23 5.05 2.93
CA GLU A 46 8.60 5.40 4.21
C GLU A 46 8.18 6.87 4.26
N ARG A 47 9.05 7.79 3.82
CA ARG A 47 8.70 9.22 3.74
C ARG A 47 7.51 9.45 2.80
N ALA A 48 7.52 8.80 1.64
CA ALA A 48 6.43 8.90 0.67
C ALA A 48 5.11 8.37 1.24
N LEU A 49 5.13 7.21 1.91
CA LEU A 49 3.93 6.62 2.51
C LEU A 49 3.36 7.47 3.64
N ALA A 50 4.20 8.10 4.46
CA ALA A 50 3.77 9.05 5.48
C ALA A 50 3.06 10.27 4.87
N GLN A 51 3.60 10.83 3.77
CA GLN A 51 2.93 11.92 3.04
C GLN A 51 1.59 11.46 2.45
N LEU A 52 1.53 10.25 1.88
CA LEU A 52 0.29 9.70 1.32
C LEU A 52 -0.80 9.54 2.39
N ARG A 53 -0.47 9.01 3.57
CA ARG A 53 -1.40 8.88 4.69
C ARG A 53 -1.93 10.25 5.15
N ALA A 54 -1.07 11.26 5.20
CA ALA A 54 -1.51 12.62 5.54
C ALA A 54 -2.50 13.21 4.52
N LEU A 55 -2.32 12.92 3.22
CA LEU A 55 -3.24 13.37 2.17
C LEU A 55 -4.58 12.63 2.19
N LEU A 56 -4.55 11.31 2.34
CA LEU A 56 -5.75 10.47 2.37
C LEU A 56 -6.52 10.59 3.69
N GLY A 57 -5.87 11.02 4.77
CA GLY A 57 -6.42 11.07 6.12
C GLY A 57 -6.24 9.76 6.88
N SER A 58 -6.66 9.74 8.15
CA SER A 58 -6.58 8.57 9.03
C SER A 58 -7.46 7.40 8.58
N THR A 59 -8.58 7.70 7.90
CA THR A 59 -9.52 6.71 7.38
C THR A 59 -9.67 6.90 5.86
N PRO A 60 -8.77 6.31 5.05
CA PRO A 60 -8.84 6.44 3.60
C PRO A 60 -10.14 5.85 3.04
N ARG A 61 -10.84 6.63 2.22
CA ARG A 61 -12.06 6.22 1.52
C ARG A 61 -11.83 6.15 0.01
N PRO A 62 -12.57 5.30 -0.72
CA PRO A 62 -12.61 5.38 -2.18
C PRO A 62 -12.94 6.80 -2.61
N HIS A 63 -12.16 7.34 -3.54
CA HIS A 63 -12.29 8.71 -4.04
C HIS A 63 -12.49 8.71 -5.56
N PRO A 64 -13.61 8.19 -6.07
CA PRO A 64 -13.94 8.29 -7.50
C PRO A 64 -13.91 9.73 -7.99
N VAL A 65 -13.61 9.91 -9.27
CA VAL A 65 -13.62 11.23 -9.91
C VAL A 65 -15.00 11.88 -9.73
N GLY A 66 -15.02 13.16 -9.33
CA GLY A 66 -16.25 13.93 -9.09
C GLY A 66 -16.89 13.71 -7.71
N SER A 67 -16.38 12.78 -6.89
CA SER A 67 -16.88 12.58 -5.52
C SER A 67 -16.42 13.65 -4.55
N ALA A 68 -17.15 13.79 -3.43
CA ALA A 68 -16.75 14.66 -2.32
C ALA A 68 -15.38 14.27 -1.73
N GLU A 69 -15.06 12.97 -1.66
CA GLU A 69 -13.78 12.50 -1.14
C GLU A 69 -12.61 12.84 -2.09
N SER A 70 -12.82 12.76 -3.40
CA SER A 70 -11.83 13.24 -4.38
C SER A 70 -11.58 14.73 -4.25
N ALA A 71 -12.63 15.54 -4.08
CA ALA A 71 -12.50 16.97 -3.82
C ALA A 71 -11.76 17.27 -2.50
N ALA A 72 -12.00 16.50 -1.44
CA ALA A 72 -11.30 16.65 -0.17
C ALA A 72 -9.80 16.36 -0.28
N VAL A 73 -9.43 15.26 -0.95
CA VAL A 73 -8.02 14.91 -1.21
C VAL A 73 -7.35 15.99 -2.07
N ARG A 74 -8.03 16.48 -3.12
CA ARG A 74 -7.53 17.56 -3.98
C ARG A 74 -7.24 18.83 -3.17
N THR A 75 -8.16 19.24 -2.30
CA THR A 75 -7.98 20.42 -1.45
C THR A 75 -6.75 20.30 -0.56
N ARG A 76 -6.56 19.14 0.10
CA ARG A 76 -5.37 18.89 0.94
C ARG A 76 -4.08 18.90 0.12
N LEU A 77 -4.10 18.32 -1.08
CA LEU A 77 -2.95 18.29 -1.98
C LEU A 77 -2.56 19.71 -2.42
N VAL A 78 -3.51 20.52 -2.87
CA VAL A 78 -3.27 21.90 -3.29
C VAL A 78 -2.72 22.74 -2.13
N ALA A 79 -3.28 22.60 -0.93
CA ALA A 79 -2.77 23.28 0.26
C ALA A 79 -1.32 22.87 0.58
N ARG A 80 -1.00 21.57 0.50
CA ARG A 80 0.36 21.06 0.73
C ARG A 80 1.36 21.58 -0.29
N LEU A 81 1.00 21.61 -1.58
CA LEU A 81 1.86 22.15 -2.63
C LEU A 81 2.13 23.65 -2.42
N ARG A 82 1.12 24.43 -2.04
CA ARG A 82 1.29 25.85 -1.69
C ARG A 82 2.21 26.04 -0.49
N ALA A 83 2.09 25.20 0.54
CA ALA A 83 2.98 25.24 1.71
C ALA A 83 4.45 24.93 1.37
N LEU A 84 4.71 24.26 0.25
CA LEU A 84 6.06 24.04 -0.29
C LEU A 84 6.55 25.19 -1.18
N GLY A 85 5.78 26.28 -1.29
CA GLY A 85 6.11 27.43 -2.14
C GLY A 85 5.75 27.25 -3.62
N LEU A 86 4.95 26.23 -3.98
CA LEU A 86 4.52 25.98 -5.35
C LEU A 86 3.22 26.72 -5.68
N ALA A 87 3.01 27.01 -6.96
CA ALA A 87 1.80 27.66 -7.48
C ALA A 87 0.95 26.70 -8.36
N PRO A 88 0.21 25.76 -7.75
CA PRO A 88 -0.61 24.81 -8.49
C PRO A 88 -1.78 25.48 -9.22
N ARG A 89 -2.02 25.08 -10.48
CA ARG A 89 -3.22 25.44 -11.26
C ARG A 89 -4.29 24.38 -11.08
N VAL A 90 -5.53 24.82 -10.89
CA VAL A 90 -6.70 24.00 -10.56
C VAL A 90 -7.83 24.25 -11.55
#